data_AF-A0A3Q3JEZ9-F1
#
_entry.id   AF-A0A3Q3JEZ9-F1
#
_cell.length_a   1.000
_cell.length_b   1.000
_cell.length_c   1.000
_cell.angle_alpha   90.00
_cell.angle_beta   90.00
_cell.angle_gamma   90.00
#
_symmetry.space_group_name_H-M   'P 1'
#
loop_
_entity.id
_entity.type
_entity.pdbx_description
1 polymer ?
#
loop_
_entity_poly.entity_id
_entity_poly.type
_entity_poly.pdbx_seq_one_letter_code
_entity_poly.pdbx_strand_id
1 'polypeptide(L)'
;MGSSKQLCKTLKMKVIDAHNAGEGYKKIAKRCQLAVSTVRNVIKRWQIRGTVEVKMRSGRPRKLSDRTARMLVRKTNQNPHLTAKNLQEDLADSGVVVHRSTVQRCLHRQGLHGRVSRRKPYLRPHHKIQRLKYATGHLQKPDAFWKQVLWTDEVKIELFGHNQQRHVWRKKGAAFHEKNTLPTIKHGGGSIMLWGCVAASGTGNIARVEGRMDSTKYQQILEANITPSVKKLKLKRGWLLQQDNDPKHTSKSTMEYLKRRRLKVLEWPSQSPDLNIIENLWVDL
;
A
#
# COMPACT_ATOMS: atom_id res chain seq x y z
N MET A 1 45.34 6.56 -14.74
CA MET A 1 45.71 7.91 -14.24
C MET A 1 44.95 8.18 -12.93
N GLY A 2 45.67 8.18 -11.81
CA GLY A 2 45.08 8.37 -10.48
C GLY A 2 44.48 9.76 -10.29
N SER A 3 43.30 9.83 -9.67
CA SER A 3 42.64 11.10 -9.35
C SER A 3 43.44 11.82 -8.26
N SER A 4 44.13 12.92 -8.61
CA SER A 4 44.73 13.82 -7.61
C SER A 4 43.67 14.28 -6.60
N LYS A 5 43.99 14.20 -5.31
CA LYS A 5 43.13 14.62 -4.20
C LYS A 5 42.76 16.11 -4.38
N GLN A 6 41.46 16.40 -4.33
CA GLN A 6 40.95 17.75 -4.56
C GLN A 6 41.21 18.66 -3.33
N LEU A 7 41.62 19.91 -3.56
CA LEU A 7 41.77 20.89 -2.47
C LEU A 7 40.43 21.16 -1.78
N CYS A 8 40.46 21.22 -0.44
CA CYS A 8 39.33 21.60 0.38
C CYS A 8 38.91 23.07 0.13
N LYS A 9 37.63 23.37 0.36
CA LYS A 9 37.05 24.70 0.14
C LYS A 9 37.75 25.79 0.95
N THR A 10 38.08 25.50 2.20
CA THR A 10 38.75 26.43 3.13
C THR A 10 40.12 26.87 2.61
N LEU A 11 40.90 25.93 2.06
CA LEU A 11 42.23 26.24 1.51
C LEU A 11 42.15 27.06 0.23
N LYS A 12 41.13 26.83 -0.61
CA LYS A 12 40.87 27.67 -1.79
C LYS A 12 40.48 29.10 -1.40
N MET A 13 39.68 29.27 -0.34
CA MET A 13 39.28 30.60 0.13
C MET A 13 40.50 31.37 0.65
N LYS A 14 41.34 30.74 1.48
CA LYS A 14 42.60 31.33 1.96
C LYS A 14 43.53 31.78 0.82
N VAL A 15 43.53 31.09 -0.31
CA VAL A 15 44.29 31.48 -1.52
C VAL A 15 43.70 32.71 -2.18
N ILE A 16 42.36 32.83 -2.23
CA ILE A 16 41.67 33.99 -2.82
C ILE A 16 41.77 35.21 -1.91
N ASP A 17 41.60 35.05 -0.60
CA ASP A 17 41.75 36.14 0.37
C ASP A 17 43.16 36.74 0.30
N ALA A 18 44.19 35.87 0.20
CA ALA A 18 45.58 36.30 -0.03
C ALA A 18 45.77 37.10 -1.31
N HIS A 19 45.12 36.65 -2.39
CA HIS A 19 45.22 37.27 -3.69
C HIS A 19 44.53 38.64 -3.72
N ASN A 20 43.35 38.74 -3.08
CA ASN A 20 42.63 40.00 -2.92
C ASN A 20 43.38 40.99 -2.02
N ALA A 21 44.14 40.49 -1.03
CA ALA A 21 45.07 41.28 -0.22
C ALA A 21 46.36 41.69 -0.95
N GLY A 22 46.48 41.39 -2.25
CA GLY A 22 47.62 41.79 -3.09
C GLY A 22 48.87 40.92 -2.98
N GLU A 23 48.80 39.74 -2.36
CA GLU A 23 49.97 38.87 -2.22
C GLU A 23 50.37 38.19 -3.55
N GLY A 24 51.67 38.14 -3.84
CA GLY A 24 52.19 37.47 -5.03
C GLY A 24 52.09 35.93 -4.97
N TYR A 25 51.91 35.28 -6.12
CA TYR A 25 51.63 33.84 -6.21
C TYR A 25 52.65 32.92 -5.48
N LYS A 26 53.95 33.26 -5.49
CA LYS A 26 54.99 32.49 -4.78
C LYS A 26 54.82 32.54 -3.26
N LYS A 27 54.40 33.70 -2.73
CA LYS A 27 54.16 33.93 -1.29
C LYS A 27 52.94 33.14 -0.81
N ILE A 28 51.86 33.19 -1.59
CA ILE A 28 50.63 32.41 -1.35
C ILE A 28 50.91 30.91 -1.38
N ALA A 29 51.69 30.45 -2.38
CA ALA A 29 52.06 29.04 -2.53
C ALA A 29 52.83 28.51 -1.31
N LYS A 30 53.82 29.27 -0.82
CA LYS A 30 54.59 28.92 0.39
C LYS A 30 53.70 28.90 1.64
N ARG A 31 52.84 29.91 1.82
CA ARG A 31 51.93 30.01 2.98
C ARG A 31 50.89 28.89 3.04
N CYS A 32 50.33 28.54 1.90
CA CYS A 32 49.29 27.51 1.81
C CYS A 32 49.85 26.09 1.60
N GLN A 33 51.18 25.93 1.53
CA GLN A 33 51.87 24.67 1.21
C GLN A 33 51.34 24.02 -0.09
N LEU A 34 51.21 24.83 -1.14
CA LEU A 34 50.69 24.42 -2.44
C LEU A 34 51.73 24.69 -3.53
N ALA A 35 51.69 23.89 -4.59
CA ALA A 35 52.41 24.24 -5.81
C ALA A 35 51.89 25.57 -6.39
N VAL A 36 52.81 26.41 -6.91
CA VAL A 36 52.46 27.71 -7.53
C VAL A 36 51.46 27.56 -8.68
N SER A 37 51.56 26.46 -9.44
CA SER A 37 50.62 26.10 -10.50
C SER A 37 49.19 25.88 -9.98
N THR A 38 49.04 25.29 -8.80
CA THR A 38 47.75 25.09 -8.13
C THR A 38 47.15 26.43 -7.70
N VAL A 39 47.95 27.32 -7.09
CA VAL A 39 47.52 28.68 -6.72
C VAL A 39 47.02 29.44 -7.94
N ARG A 40 47.79 29.44 -9.03
CA ARG A 40 47.41 30.08 -10.31
C ARG A 40 46.10 29.50 -10.87
N ASN A 41 45.94 28.18 -10.83
CA ASN A 41 44.73 27.51 -11.32
C ASN A 41 43.49 27.81 -10.46
N VAL A 42 43.64 27.94 -9.14
CA VAL A 42 42.54 28.32 -8.24
C VAL A 42 42.10 29.75 -8.52
N ILE A 43 43.03 30.70 -8.60
CA ILE A 43 42.74 32.11 -8.86
C ILE A 43 42.13 32.30 -10.24
N LYS A 44 42.71 31.69 -11.29
CA LYS A 44 42.16 31.74 -12.65
C LYS A 44 40.72 31.20 -12.73
N ARG A 45 40.42 30.09 -12.03
CA ARG A 45 39.07 29.52 -12.01
C ARG A 45 38.09 30.41 -11.24
N TRP A 46 38.54 31.03 -10.16
CA TRP A 46 37.72 31.97 -9.39
C TRP A 46 37.42 33.24 -10.18
N GLN A 47 38.41 33.85 -10.84
CA GLN A 47 38.21 35.02 -11.71
C GLN A 47 37.19 34.76 -12.83
N ILE A 48 37.18 33.55 -13.40
CA ILE A 48 36.23 33.18 -14.47
C ILE A 48 34.81 32.86 -13.93
N ARG A 49 34.70 32.22 -12.76
CA ARG A 49 33.43 31.63 -12.28
C ARG A 49 32.81 32.35 -11.09
N GLY A 50 33.55 33.25 -10.43
CA GLY A 50 33.16 33.91 -9.18
C GLY A 50 33.05 33.00 -7.96
N THR A 51 33.40 31.71 -8.06
CA THR A 51 33.19 30.73 -6.97
C THR A 51 34.34 29.73 -6.81
N VAL A 52 34.60 29.34 -5.56
CA VAL A 52 35.51 28.24 -5.18
C VAL A 52 34.87 26.86 -5.31
N GLU A 53 33.55 26.84 -5.50
CA GLU A 53 32.77 25.61 -5.59
C GLU A 53 33.16 24.78 -6.80
N VAL A 54 33.15 23.49 -6.57
CA VAL A 54 33.48 22.53 -7.62
C VAL A 54 32.24 22.35 -8.48
N LYS A 55 32.34 22.71 -9.77
CA LYS A 55 31.28 22.39 -10.73
C LYS A 55 31.01 20.88 -10.67
N MET A 56 29.74 20.52 -10.49
CA MET A 56 29.32 19.13 -10.51
C MET A 56 29.78 18.50 -11.83
N ARG A 57 30.51 17.39 -11.73
CA ARG A 57 30.95 16.67 -12.93
C ARG A 57 29.70 16.09 -13.60
N SER A 58 29.64 16.15 -14.93
CA SER A 58 28.51 15.67 -15.75
C SER A 58 28.24 14.16 -15.61
N GLY A 59 29.14 13.42 -14.98
CA GLY A 59 29.02 11.98 -14.79
C GLY A 59 29.06 11.23 -16.12
N ARG A 60 28.82 9.92 -16.06
CA ARG A 60 28.71 9.09 -17.26
C ARG A 60 27.38 9.40 -17.97
N PRO A 61 27.38 9.66 -19.30
CA PRO A 61 26.15 9.78 -20.07
C PRO A 61 25.24 8.57 -19.89
N ARG A 62 23.94 8.82 -19.87
CA ARG A 62 22.93 7.76 -19.70
C ARG A 62 22.77 7.00 -21.01
N LYS A 63 22.57 5.69 -20.92
CA LYS A 63 22.24 4.86 -22.09
C LYS A 63 20.85 5.14 -22.65
N LEU A 64 19.90 5.53 -21.79
CA LEU A 64 18.54 5.88 -22.20
C LEU A 64 18.42 7.39 -22.36
N SER A 65 17.93 7.81 -23.52
CA SER A 65 17.59 9.21 -23.80
C SER A 65 16.35 9.65 -23.01
N ASP A 66 16.17 10.96 -22.87
CA ASP A 66 14.96 11.50 -22.22
C ASP A 66 13.68 11.19 -23.03
N ARG A 67 13.79 11.08 -24.36
CA ARG A 67 12.68 10.64 -25.22
C ARG A 67 12.27 9.20 -24.89
N THR A 68 13.25 8.31 -24.78
CA THR A 68 13.03 6.91 -24.42
C THR A 68 12.45 6.80 -23.00
N ALA A 69 12.94 7.59 -22.05
CA ALA A 69 12.41 7.65 -20.70
C ALA A 69 10.92 8.06 -20.66
N ARG A 70 10.53 9.10 -21.41
CA ARG A 70 9.12 9.51 -21.53
C ARG A 70 8.24 8.43 -22.16
N MET A 71 8.75 7.74 -23.17
CA MET A 71 8.05 6.62 -23.81
C MET A 71 7.78 5.49 -22.80
N LEU A 72 8.78 5.12 -21.99
CA LEU A 72 8.64 4.11 -20.94
C LEU A 72 7.57 4.51 -19.93
N VAL A 73 7.58 5.77 -19.45
CA VAL A 73 6.56 6.29 -18.52
C VAL A 73 5.16 6.21 -19.13
N ARG A 74 5.00 6.59 -20.40
CA ARG A 74 3.71 6.51 -21.10
C ARG A 74 3.21 5.07 -21.18
N LYS A 75 4.05 4.12 -21.58
CA LYS A 75 3.69 2.69 -21.64
C LYS A 75 3.29 2.15 -20.27
N THR A 76 4.07 2.47 -19.22
CA THR A 76 3.73 2.04 -17.86
C THR A 76 2.44 2.66 -17.33
N ASN A 77 2.11 3.90 -17.71
CA ASN A 77 0.85 4.52 -17.30
C ASN A 77 -0.36 3.95 -18.04
N GLN A 78 -0.19 3.57 -19.32
CA GLN A 78 -1.24 2.91 -20.10
C GLN A 78 -1.49 1.48 -19.60
N ASN A 79 -0.42 0.76 -19.26
CA ASN A 79 -0.51 -0.59 -18.69
C ASN A 79 0.47 -0.75 -17.51
N PRO A 80 0.00 -0.50 -16.27
CA PRO A 80 0.83 -0.65 -15.06
C PRO A 80 1.30 -2.08 -14.77
N HIS A 81 0.76 -3.09 -15.46
CA HIS A 81 1.16 -4.49 -15.30
C HIS A 81 2.38 -4.87 -16.15
N LEU A 82 2.87 -3.98 -17.01
CA LEU A 82 4.09 -4.23 -17.79
C LEU A 82 5.29 -4.39 -16.86
N THR A 83 5.99 -5.51 -17.02
CA THR A 83 7.20 -5.76 -16.23
C THR A 83 8.40 -5.01 -16.82
N ALA A 84 9.41 -4.75 -15.99
CA ALA A 84 10.67 -4.19 -16.47
C ALA A 84 11.38 -5.07 -17.51
N LYS A 85 11.04 -6.37 -17.58
CA LYS A 85 11.51 -7.29 -18.62
C LYS A 85 10.80 -7.01 -19.94
N ASN A 86 9.47 -6.90 -19.95
CA ASN A 86 8.72 -6.57 -21.17
C ASN A 86 9.13 -5.22 -21.74
N LEU A 87 9.30 -4.21 -20.88
CA LEU A 87 9.81 -2.91 -21.31
C LEU A 87 11.24 -2.97 -21.86
N GLN A 88 12.06 -3.93 -21.41
CA GLN A 88 13.42 -4.12 -21.92
C GLN A 88 13.43 -4.85 -23.27
N GLU A 89 12.50 -5.79 -23.48
CA GLU A 89 12.26 -6.47 -24.75
C GLU A 89 11.79 -5.45 -25.80
N ASP A 90 10.77 -4.64 -25.49
CA ASP A 90 10.27 -3.55 -26.35
C ASP A 90 11.38 -2.56 -26.78
N LEU A 91 12.34 -2.29 -25.88
CA LEU A 91 13.48 -1.43 -26.17
C LEU A 91 14.49 -2.12 -27.10
N ALA A 92 14.72 -3.42 -26.91
CA ALA A 92 15.61 -4.20 -27.76
C ALA A 92 15.07 -4.24 -29.20
N ASP A 93 13.75 -4.41 -29.37
CA ASP A 93 13.07 -4.36 -30.68
C ASP A 93 13.22 -2.99 -31.36
N SER A 94 13.33 -1.93 -30.56
CA SER A 94 13.58 -0.56 -31.03
C SER A 94 15.09 -0.24 -31.20
N GLY A 95 15.98 -1.24 -31.13
CA GLY A 95 17.43 -1.09 -31.28
C GLY A 95 18.18 -0.63 -30.03
N VAL A 96 17.53 -0.52 -28.87
CA VAL A 96 18.12 -0.05 -27.61
C VAL A 96 18.34 -1.22 -26.66
N VAL A 97 19.53 -1.82 -26.72
CA VAL A 97 19.89 -2.95 -25.86
C VAL A 97 20.38 -2.45 -24.49
N VAL A 98 19.56 -2.66 -23.46
CA VAL A 98 19.87 -2.33 -22.06
C VAL A 98 19.48 -3.48 -21.14
N HIS A 99 20.18 -3.60 -20.01
CA HIS A 99 19.78 -4.55 -18.97
C HIS A 99 18.52 -4.07 -18.24
N ARG A 100 17.66 -5.00 -17.78
CA ARG A 100 16.40 -4.71 -17.03
C ARG A 100 16.56 -3.70 -15.88
N SER A 101 17.70 -3.74 -15.17
CA SER A 101 17.98 -2.83 -14.06
C SER A 101 18.17 -1.37 -14.51
N THR A 102 18.50 -1.13 -15.77
CA THR A 102 18.58 0.21 -16.37
C THR A 102 17.18 0.77 -16.59
N VAL A 103 16.23 -0.06 -17.03
CA VAL A 103 14.81 0.31 -17.16
C VAL A 103 14.22 0.62 -15.78
N GLN A 104 14.45 -0.24 -14.79
CA GLN A 104 13.99 0.00 -13.40
C GLN A 104 14.54 1.31 -12.83
N ARG A 105 15.85 1.57 -12.95
CA ARG A 105 16.46 2.83 -12.50
C ARG A 105 15.88 4.05 -13.22
N CYS A 106 15.53 3.91 -14.50
CA CYS A 106 14.85 4.95 -15.25
C CYS A 106 13.47 5.25 -14.67
N LEU A 107 12.64 4.21 -14.45
CA LEU A 107 11.31 4.36 -13.86
C LEU A 107 11.37 4.93 -12.45
N HIS A 108 12.29 4.45 -11.60
CA HIS A 108 12.47 4.95 -10.24
C HIS A 108 12.82 6.45 -10.21
N ARG A 109 13.63 6.92 -11.15
CA ARG A 109 13.95 8.35 -11.28
C ARG A 109 12.72 9.18 -11.64
N GLN A 110 11.74 8.59 -12.32
CA GLN A 110 10.47 9.21 -12.66
C GLN A 110 9.41 9.01 -11.56
N GLY A 111 9.79 8.50 -10.38
CA GLY A 111 8.88 8.26 -9.26
C GLY A 111 8.00 7.01 -9.40
N LEU A 112 8.20 6.20 -10.44
CA LEU A 112 7.45 4.96 -10.65
C LEU A 112 8.18 3.78 -10.00
N HIS A 113 7.48 3.06 -9.13
CA HIS A 113 8.03 1.93 -8.41
C HIS A 113 7.14 0.70 -8.50
N GLY A 114 7.77 -0.48 -8.64
CA GLY A 114 7.06 -1.74 -8.52
C GLY A 114 6.46 -1.90 -7.13
N ARG A 115 5.17 -2.20 -7.06
CA ARG A 115 4.42 -2.48 -5.83
C ARG A 115 3.47 -3.65 -6.09
N VAL A 116 3.13 -4.38 -5.04
CA VAL A 116 2.11 -5.43 -5.11
C VAL A 116 0.75 -4.77 -5.35
N SER A 117 0.02 -5.24 -6.38
CA SER A 117 -1.34 -4.79 -6.64
C SER A 117 -2.26 -5.16 -5.46
N ARG A 118 -3.09 -4.21 -5.03
CA ARG A 118 -4.06 -4.46 -3.95
C ARG A 118 -5.17 -5.36 -4.47
N ARG A 119 -5.46 -6.44 -3.75
CA ARG A 119 -6.66 -7.25 -3.98
C ARG A 119 -7.87 -6.44 -3.51
N LYS A 120 -8.84 -6.23 -4.41
CA LYS A 120 -10.13 -5.59 -4.10
C LYS A 120 -11.25 -6.40 -4.75
N PRO A 121 -12.45 -6.45 -4.13
CA PRO A 121 -13.61 -7.07 -4.76
C PRO A 121 -13.93 -6.35 -6.09
N TYR A 122 -14.32 -7.13 -7.10
CA TYR A 122 -14.67 -6.59 -8.40
C TYR A 122 -16.03 -5.92 -8.36
N LEU A 123 -16.07 -4.59 -8.56
CA LEU A 123 -17.31 -3.82 -8.57
C LEU A 123 -17.82 -3.58 -9.99
N ARG A 124 -19.04 -4.06 -10.29
CA ARG A 124 -19.77 -3.71 -11.51
C ARG A 124 -20.17 -2.23 -11.49
N PRO A 125 -20.43 -1.60 -12.66
CA PRO A 125 -20.81 -0.17 -12.72
C PRO A 125 -21.98 0.20 -11.81
N HIS A 126 -23.04 -0.61 -11.76
CA HIS A 126 -24.20 -0.34 -10.89
C HIS A 126 -23.86 -0.43 -9.39
N HIS A 127 -22.96 -1.33 -8.97
CA HIS A 127 -22.48 -1.38 -7.57
C HIS A 127 -21.83 -0.04 -7.20
N LYS A 128 -21.03 0.55 -8.10
CA LYS A 128 -20.37 1.84 -7.85
C LYS A 128 -21.39 2.97 -7.64
N ILE A 129 -22.45 3.00 -8.47
CA ILE A 129 -23.52 4.00 -8.36
C ILE A 129 -24.25 3.85 -7.01
N GLN A 130 -24.64 2.63 -6.65
CA GLN A 130 -25.35 2.35 -5.39
C GLN A 130 -24.49 2.69 -4.18
N ARG A 131 -23.21 2.30 -4.18
CA ARG A 131 -22.25 2.64 -3.13
C ARG A 131 -22.04 4.14 -2.99
N LEU A 132 -21.91 4.85 -4.10
CA LEU A 132 -21.77 6.30 -4.08
C LEU A 132 -23.02 6.96 -3.51
N LYS A 133 -24.21 6.55 -3.96
CA LYS A 133 -25.50 7.05 -3.42
C LYS A 133 -25.63 6.79 -1.92
N TYR A 134 -25.26 5.60 -1.46
CA TYR A 134 -25.25 5.25 -0.05
C TYR A 134 -24.30 6.17 0.73
N ALA A 135 -23.05 6.29 0.29
CA ALA A 135 -22.05 7.11 0.95
C ALA A 135 -22.44 8.60 0.99
N THR A 136 -22.94 9.18 -0.10
CA THR A 136 -23.37 10.57 -0.14
C THR A 136 -24.60 10.83 0.72
N GLY A 137 -25.58 9.92 0.71
CA GLY A 137 -26.79 10.02 1.55
C GLY A 137 -26.51 9.88 3.06
N HIS A 138 -25.38 9.27 3.43
CA HIS A 138 -24.98 9.05 4.81
C HIS A 138 -23.86 9.99 5.29
N LEU A 139 -23.29 10.82 4.41
CA LEU A 139 -22.15 11.69 4.71
C LEU A 139 -22.41 12.69 5.84
N GLN A 140 -23.63 13.22 5.91
CA GLN A 140 -24.05 14.22 6.90
C GLN A 140 -24.75 13.61 8.12
N LYS A 141 -24.73 12.28 8.26
CA LYS A 141 -25.33 11.62 9.44
C LYS A 141 -24.45 11.91 10.67
N PRO A 142 -25.05 12.34 11.80
CA PRO A 142 -24.28 12.65 13.00
C PRO A 142 -23.70 11.37 13.62
N ASP A 143 -22.61 11.48 14.37
CA ASP A 143 -22.00 10.35 15.10
C ASP A 143 -22.99 9.60 15.98
N ALA A 144 -23.95 10.33 16.56
CA ALA A 144 -25.00 9.74 17.39
C ALA A 144 -25.84 8.70 16.61
N PHE A 145 -26.01 8.86 15.30
CA PHE A 145 -26.67 7.87 14.43
C PHE A 145 -25.84 6.59 14.34
N TRP A 146 -24.55 6.71 14.00
CA TRP A 146 -23.63 5.57 13.84
C TRP A 146 -23.39 4.80 15.13
N LYS A 147 -23.40 5.50 16.29
CA LYS A 147 -23.32 4.88 17.62
C LYS A 147 -24.53 3.99 17.96
N GLN A 148 -25.64 4.12 17.22
CA GLN A 148 -26.85 3.32 17.38
C GLN A 148 -27.03 2.27 16.28
N VAL A 149 -26.00 2.00 15.47
CA VAL A 149 -25.99 0.90 14.50
C VAL A 149 -25.36 -0.33 15.13
N LEU A 150 -26.09 -1.44 15.10
CA LEU A 150 -25.58 -2.77 15.41
C LEU A 150 -25.14 -3.42 14.09
N TRP A 151 -23.84 -3.51 13.91
CA TRP A 151 -23.19 -4.12 12.75
C TRP A 151 -23.11 -5.61 12.95
N THR A 152 -23.49 -6.39 11.95
CA THR A 152 -23.52 -7.85 12.03
C THR A 152 -22.90 -8.45 10.78
N ASP A 153 -22.25 -9.59 10.93
CA ASP A 153 -21.65 -10.31 9.82
C ASP A 153 -21.28 -11.74 10.23
N GLU A 154 -21.01 -12.58 9.23
CA GLU A 154 -20.45 -13.91 9.40
C GLU A 154 -19.01 -14.01 8.87
N VAL A 155 -18.12 -14.56 9.70
CA VAL A 155 -16.76 -14.89 9.27
C VAL A 155 -16.56 -16.40 9.24
N LYS A 156 -15.84 -16.88 8.23
CA LYS A 156 -15.33 -18.25 8.18
C LYS A 156 -13.85 -18.23 8.55
N ILE A 157 -13.51 -18.80 9.70
CA ILE A 157 -12.12 -18.95 10.15
C ILE A 157 -11.67 -20.36 9.79
N GLU A 158 -10.63 -20.45 8.97
CA GLU A 158 -10.03 -21.73 8.58
C GLU A 158 -9.00 -22.14 9.64
N LEU A 159 -9.15 -23.34 10.21
CA LEU A 159 -8.24 -23.85 11.25
C LEU A 159 -6.83 -24.10 10.68
N PHE A 160 -6.75 -24.45 9.40
CA PHE A 160 -5.50 -24.62 8.65
C PHE A 160 -5.61 -23.86 7.32
N GLY A 161 -5.42 -22.55 7.36
CA GLY A 161 -5.62 -21.69 6.19
C GLY A 161 -4.71 -20.46 6.09
N HIS A 162 -3.73 -20.31 6.99
CA HIS A 162 -2.72 -19.27 6.80
C HIS A 162 -1.79 -19.65 5.64
N ASN A 163 -2.15 -19.18 4.46
CA ASN A 163 -1.29 -19.03 3.29
C ASN A 163 -0.19 -17.97 3.53
N GLN A 164 0.29 -17.86 4.77
CA GLN A 164 1.46 -17.06 5.09
C GLN A 164 2.63 -17.77 4.42
N GLN A 165 3.16 -17.16 3.36
CA GLN A 165 4.46 -17.55 2.83
C GLN A 165 5.48 -17.40 3.95
N ARG A 166 5.78 -18.49 4.66
CA ARG A 166 6.88 -18.51 5.63
C ARG A 166 8.16 -18.71 4.87
N HIS A 167 9.09 -17.78 5.05
CA HIS A 167 10.43 -17.93 4.51
C HIS A 167 11.14 -19.06 5.27
N VAL A 168 11.62 -20.05 4.54
CA VAL A 168 12.44 -21.15 5.07
C VAL A 168 13.88 -20.99 4.57
N TRP A 169 14.85 -20.99 5.47
CA TRP A 169 16.27 -21.04 5.13
C TRP A 169 16.66 -22.46 4.74
N ARG A 170 17.08 -22.69 3.48
CA ARG A 170 17.46 -24.03 2.99
C ARG A 170 18.61 -23.99 1.98
N LYS A 171 19.39 -25.07 1.93
CA LYS A 171 20.46 -25.27 0.93
C LYS A 171 19.88 -25.54 -0.47
N LYS A 172 20.67 -25.25 -1.52
CA LYS A 172 20.30 -25.53 -2.94
C LYS A 172 20.00 -27.02 -3.10
N GLY A 173 18.88 -27.36 -3.74
CA GLY A 173 18.41 -28.75 -3.95
C GLY A 173 17.52 -29.32 -2.85
N ALA A 174 17.51 -28.76 -1.63
CA ALA A 174 16.72 -29.30 -0.51
C ALA A 174 15.24 -28.85 -0.51
N ALA A 175 14.68 -28.52 -1.67
CA ALA A 175 13.41 -27.82 -1.77
C ALA A 175 12.19 -28.66 -1.35
N PHE A 176 12.29 -29.98 -1.49
CA PHE A 176 11.20 -30.93 -1.26
C PHE A 176 11.40 -31.77 0.00
N HIS A 177 12.42 -31.49 0.81
CA HIS A 177 12.56 -32.17 2.09
C HIS A 177 11.39 -31.77 2.98
N GLU A 178 10.80 -32.72 3.68
CA GLU A 178 9.60 -32.52 4.50
C GLU A 178 9.77 -31.37 5.51
N LYS A 179 10.94 -31.27 6.15
CA LYS A 179 11.33 -30.17 7.04
C LYS A 179 11.40 -28.78 6.39
N ASN A 180 11.48 -28.72 5.06
CA ASN A 180 11.60 -27.50 4.26
C ASN A 180 10.32 -27.18 3.46
N THR A 181 9.27 -28.00 3.65
CA THR A 181 7.95 -27.84 3.04
C THR A 181 6.94 -27.61 4.13
N LEU A 182 5.97 -26.73 3.88
CA LEU A 182 4.79 -26.67 4.72
C LEU A 182 3.78 -27.68 4.17
N PRO A 183 3.21 -28.56 5.00
CA PRO A 183 2.14 -29.44 4.54
C PRO A 183 0.96 -28.58 4.09
N THR A 184 0.52 -28.78 2.85
CA THR A 184 -0.67 -28.15 2.30
C THR A 184 -1.81 -29.16 2.33
N ILE A 185 -2.83 -28.90 3.14
CA ILE A 185 -4.03 -29.73 3.19
C ILE A 185 -4.85 -29.37 1.95
N LYS A 186 -4.97 -30.30 0.99
CA LYS A 186 -5.70 -30.06 -0.28
C LYS A 186 -7.18 -29.74 -0.03
N HIS A 187 -7.81 -30.42 0.93
CA HIS A 187 -9.13 -30.14 1.50
C HIS A 187 -9.19 -30.81 2.89
N GLY A 188 -9.69 -30.13 3.93
CA GLY A 188 -9.95 -30.81 5.23
C GLY A 188 -9.32 -30.22 6.49
N GLY A 189 -8.83 -28.98 6.49
CA GLY A 189 -8.41 -28.33 7.73
C GLY A 189 -9.55 -28.11 8.74
N GLY A 190 -10.81 -28.19 8.30
CA GLY A 190 -11.93 -27.74 9.10
C GLY A 190 -11.99 -26.21 9.17
N SER A 191 -13.19 -25.69 9.28
CA SER A 191 -13.43 -24.26 9.45
C SER A 191 -14.54 -24.06 10.44
N ILE A 192 -14.43 -23.04 11.27
CA ILE A 192 -15.53 -22.58 12.08
C ILE A 192 -16.16 -21.38 11.39
N MET A 193 -17.49 -21.40 11.28
CA MET A 193 -18.27 -20.23 10.86
C MET A 193 -18.80 -19.57 12.12
N LEU A 194 -18.55 -18.28 12.26
CA LEU A 194 -18.98 -17.48 13.40
C LEU A 194 -19.88 -16.37 12.87
N TRP A 195 -21.00 -16.14 13.55
CA TRP A 195 -21.78 -14.92 13.44
C TRP A 195 -21.38 -14.00 14.60
N GLY A 196 -21.22 -12.71 14.33
CA GLY A 196 -20.89 -11.73 15.35
C GLY A 196 -21.64 -10.44 15.16
N CYS A 197 -21.64 -9.61 16.22
CA CYS A 197 -22.13 -8.26 16.13
C CYS A 197 -21.29 -7.28 16.95
N VAL A 198 -21.26 -6.02 16.51
CA VAL A 198 -20.51 -4.93 17.14
C VAL A 198 -21.31 -3.64 17.04
N ALA A 199 -21.16 -2.77 18.03
CA ALA A 199 -21.58 -1.37 17.93
C ALA A 199 -20.43 -0.46 18.38
N ALA A 200 -20.60 0.85 18.27
CA ALA A 200 -19.58 1.79 18.71
C ALA A 200 -19.21 1.67 20.22
N SER A 201 -20.11 1.11 21.04
CA SER A 201 -19.88 0.86 22.46
C SER A 201 -19.07 -0.42 22.76
N GLY A 202 -18.82 -1.28 21.76
CA GLY A 202 -18.04 -2.51 21.92
C GLY A 202 -18.62 -3.72 21.19
N THR A 203 -18.13 -4.90 21.55
CA THR A 203 -18.51 -6.19 20.96
C THR A 203 -19.78 -6.76 21.59
N GLY A 204 -20.71 -7.20 20.74
CA GLY A 204 -21.92 -7.91 21.13
C GLY A 204 -21.65 -9.39 21.39
N ASN A 205 -22.62 -10.23 21.10
CA ASN A 205 -22.47 -11.67 21.16
C ASN A 205 -21.81 -12.21 19.89
N ILE A 206 -21.11 -13.34 20.06
CA ILE A 206 -20.61 -14.17 18.98
C ILE A 206 -21.27 -15.55 19.09
N ALA A 207 -21.69 -16.11 17.96
CA ALA A 207 -22.38 -17.39 17.90
C ALA A 207 -21.73 -18.29 16.86
N ARG A 208 -21.46 -19.54 17.24
CA ARG A 208 -21.01 -20.55 16.29
C ARG A 208 -22.17 -20.96 15.39
N VAL A 209 -21.91 -21.03 14.09
CA VAL A 209 -22.86 -21.46 13.08
C VAL A 209 -22.56 -22.91 12.72
N GLU A 210 -23.52 -23.80 12.99
CA GLU A 210 -23.37 -25.22 12.70
C GLU A 210 -23.84 -25.55 11.28
N GLY A 211 -22.92 -26.07 10.47
CA GLY A 211 -23.16 -26.43 9.08
C GLY A 211 -23.39 -25.22 8.17
N ARG A 212 -24.09 -25.43 7.05
CA ARG A 212 -24.48 -24.34 6.15
C ARG A 212 -25.58 -23.50 6.80
N MET A 213 -25.42 -22.19 6.79
CA MET A 213 -26.45 -21.25 7.23
C MET A 213 -27.50 -21.07 6.14
N ASP A 214 -28.76 -21.30 6.48
CA ASP A 214 -29.93 -20.91 5.69
C ASP A 214 -30.69 -19.77 6.39
N SER A 215 -31.79 -19.30 5.79
CA SER A 215 -32.59 -18.22 6.38
C SER A 215 -33.18 -18.59 7.75
N THR A 216 -33.55 -19.85 7.99
CA THR A 216 -34.15 -20.26 9.26
C THR A 216 -33.12 -20.25 10.39
N LYS A 217 -31.93 -20.81 10.16
CA LYS A 217 -30.82 -20.75 11.12
C LYS A 217 -30.37 -19.31 11.37
N TYR A 218 -30.35 -18.48 10.32
CA TYR A 218 -30.05 -17.06 10.48
C TYR A 218 -31.06 -16.38 11.42
N GLN A 219 -32.36 -16.62 11.25
CA GLN A 219 -33.40 -16.08 12.14
C GLN A 219 -33.23 -16.57 13.59
N GLN A 220 -32.89 -17.84 13.79
CA GLN A 220 -32.61 -18.40 15.13
C GLN A 220 -31.41 -17.71 15.80
N ILE A 221 -30.34 -17.45 15.03
CA ILE A 221 -29.16 -16.72 15.52
C ILE A 221 -29.55 -15.30 15.91
N LEU A 222 -30.32 -14.60 15.07
CA LEU A 222 -30.81 -13.26 15.39
C LEU A 222 -31.69 -13.27 16.65
N GLU A 223 -32.59 -14.23 16.78
CA GLU A 223 -33.47 -14.38 17.94
C GLU A 223 -32.67 -14.55 19.24
N ALA A 224 -31.68 -15.43 19.23
CA ALA A 224 -30.86 -15.74 20.39
C ALA A 224 -29.90 -14.58 20.77
N ASN A 225 -29.38 -13.83 19.80
CA ASN A 225 -28.24 -12.95 20.04
C ASN A 225 -28.53 -11.44 19.97
N ILE A 226 -29.54 -10.98 19.23
CA ILE A 226 -29.79 -9.55 19.05
C ILE A 226 -30.18 -8.89 20.36
N THR A 227 -31.20 -9.41 21.06
CA THR A 227 -31.72 -8.79 22.29
C THR A 227 -30.66 -8.73 23.40
N PRO A 228 -29.91 -9.82 23.70
CA PRO A 228 -28.81 -9.74 24.66
C PRO A 228 -27.73 -8.74 24.26
N SER A 229 -27.36 -8.70 22.97
CA SER A 229 -26.31 -7.79 22.47
C SER A 229 -26.72 -6.32 22.58
N VAL A 230 -27.95 -5.98 22.18
CA VAL A 230 -28.51 -4.62 22.29
C VAL A 230 -28.52 -4.15 23.75
N LYS A 231 -28.90 -5.03 24.69
CA LYS A 231 -28.88 -4.74 26.13
C LYS A 231 -27.45 -4.56 26.66
N LYS A 232 -26.55 -5.49 26.33
CA LYS A 232 -25.13 -5.45 26.71
C LYS A 232 -24.46 -4.15 26.24
N LEU A 233 -24.73 -3.76 25.00
CA LEU A 233 -24.15 -2.59 24.33
C LEU A 233 -24.87 -1.28 24.67
N LYS A 234 -25.95 -1.35 25.47
CA LYS A 234 -26.77 -0.20 25.92
C LYS A 234 -27.26 0.66 24.75
N LEU A 235 -27.66 0.02 23.64
CA LEU A 235 -28.21 0.75 22.49
C LEU A 235 -29.58 1.32 22.85
N LYS A 236 -29.82 2.56 22.43
CA LYS A 236 -31.03 3.32 22.70
C LYS A 236 -32.16 2.90 21.75
N ARG A 237 -33.38 3.31 22.09
CA ARG A 237 -34.54 3.14 21.22
C ARG A 237 -34.27 3.76 19.85
N GLY A 238 -34.63 3.04 18.79
CA GLY A 238 -34.41 3.49 17.41
C GLY A 238 -33.08 3.06 16.80
N TRP A 239 -32.33 2.17 17.47
CA TRP A 239 -31.16 1.52 16.88
C TRP A 239 -31.49 0.81 15.56
N LEU A 240 -30.47 0.67 14.70
CA LEU A 240 -30.58 0.03 13.40
C LEU A 240 -29.74 -1.24 13.35
N LEU A 241 -30.28 -2.28 12.73
CA LEU A 241 -29.57 -3.50 12.38
C LEU A 241 -28.88 -3.30 11.03
N GLN A 242 -27.58 -3.49 10.95
CA GLN A 242 -26.89 -3.64 9.66
C GLN A 242 -26.66 -5.13 9.40
N GLN A 243 -27.06 -5.57 8.21
CA GLN A 243 -26.78 -6.88 7.62
C GLN A 243 -26.43 -6.67 6.14
N ASP A 244 -25.70 -7.59 5.52
CA ASP A 244 -25.41 -7.50 4.10
C ASP A 244 -26.59 -7.96 3.22
N ASN A 245 -26.40 -7.96 1.90
CA ASN A 245 -27.43 -8.37 0.94
C ASN A 245 -27.30 -9.85 0.53
N ASP A 246 -26.76 -10.73 1.37
CA ASP A 246 -26.78 -12.17 1.12
C ASP A 246 -28.23 -12.64 0.89
N PRO A 247 -28.50 -13.50 -0.11
CA PRO A 247 -29.83 -14.05 -0.35
C PRO A 247 -30.57 -14.56 0.89
N LYS A 248 -29.84 -15.10 1.89
CA LYS A 248 -30.45 -15.58 3.14
C LYS A 248 -30.97 -14.44 4.04
N HIS A 249 -30.36 -13.25 3.96
CA HIS A 249 -30.73 -12.04 4.70
C HIS A 249 -31.89 -11.30 4.03
N THR A 250 -31.92 -11.30 2.70
CA THR A 250 -32.97 -10.64 1.90
C THR A 250 -34.10 -11.58 1.49
N SER A 251 -34.11 -12.83 1.98
CA SER A 251 -35.17 -13.79 1.65
C SER A 251 -36.52 -13.30 2.20
N LYS A 252 -37.61 -13.69 1.54
CA LYS A 252 -38.97 -13.33 1.97
C LYS A 252 -39.22 -13.72 3.45
N SER A 253 -38.78 -14.92 3.82
CA SER A 253 -38.87 -15.43 5.20
C SER A 253 -38.13 -14.55 6.20
N THR A 254 -36.88 -14.18 5.91
CA THR A 254 -36.08 -13.33 6.82
C THR A 254 -36.65 -11.91 6.88
N MET A 255 -37.08 -11.33 5.76
CA MET A 255 -37.68 -10.00 5.73
C MET A 255 -39.00 -9.94 6.52
N GLU A 256 -39.84 -10.98 6.44
CA GLU A 256 -41.05 -11.11 7.25
C GLU A 256 -40.72 -11.26 8.74
N TYR A 257 -39.69 -12.04 9.09
CA TYR A 257 -39.21 -12.17 10.46
C TYR A 257 -38.76 -10.81 11.04
N LEU A 258 -37.93 -10.06 10.30
CA LEU A 258 -37.43 -8.75 10.73
C LEU A 258 -38.59 -7.76 10.94
N LYS A 259 -39.58 -7.76 10.03
CA LYS A 259 -40.79 -6.95 10.14
C LYS A 259 -41.61 -7.33 11.38
N ARG A 260 -41.84 -8.62 11.62
CA ARG A 260 -42.58 -9.13 12.79
C ARG A 260 -41.89 -8.77 14.12
N ARG A 261 -40.56 -8.80 14.15
CA ARG A 261 -39.76 -8.40 15.33
C ARG A 261 -39.52 -6.89 15.43
N ARG A 262 -40.09 -6.10 14.51
CA ARG A 262 -39.97 -4.63 14.45
C ARG A 262 -38.51 -4.16 14.40
N LEU A 263 -37.65 -4.93 13.75
CA LEU A 263 -36.24 -4.60 13.55
C LEU A 263 -36.11 -3.65 12.36
N LYS A 264 -35.45 -2.51 12.57
CA LYS A 264 -35.16 -1.54 11.51
C LYS A 264 -33.82 -1.88 10.88
N VAL A 265 -33.81 -2.18 9.59
CA VAL A 265 -32.60 -2.53 8.85
C VAL A 265 -32.01 -1.29 8.19
N LEU A 266 -30.70 -1.11 8.33
CA LEU A 266 -29.95 -0.09 7.60
C LEU A 266 -29.87 -0.47 6.11
N GLU A 267 -30.20 0.45 5.21
CA GLU A 267 -29.98 0.24 3.77
C GLU A 267 -28.50 -0.09 3.52
N TRP A 268 -28.21 -1.11 2.71
CA TRP A 268 -26.83 -1.55 2.49
C TRP A 268 -26.52 -1.73 1.00
N PRO A 269 -25.41 -1.14 0.49
CA PRO A 269 -25.00 -1.36 -0.88
C PRO A 269 -24.27 -2.70 -1.03
N SER A 270 -24.61 -3.47 -2.06
CA SER A 270 -23.98 -4.77 -2.35
C SER A 270 -22.46 -4.67 -2.54
N GLN A 271 -21.74 -5.74 -2.20
CA GLN A 271 -20.27 -5.84 -2.28
C GLN A 271 -19.54 -4.69 -1.57
N SER A 272 -19.93 -4.42 -0.32
CA SER A 272 -19.35 -3.33 0.48
C SER A 272 -18.78 -3.76 1.84
N PRO A 273 -17.91 -4.78 1.89
CA PRO A 273 -17.27 -5.18 3.14
C PRO A 273 -16.44 -4.04 3.73
N ASP A 274 -15.82 -3.21 2.90
CA ASP A 274 -15.03 -2.05 3.33
C ASP A 274 -15.83 -0.95 4.04
N LEU A 275 -17.17 -0.98 3.96
CA LEU A 275 -18.04 -0.08 4.71
C LEU A 275 -18.52 -0.68 6.03
N ASN A 276 -18.41 -2.01 6.21
CA ASN A 276 -18.85 -2.69 7.42
C ASN A 276 -17.73 -2.70 8.45
N ILE A 277 -17.95 -2.06 9.60
CA ILE A 277 -16.88 -1.91 10.60
C ILE A 277 -16.44 -3.24 11.22
N ILE A 278 -17.31 -4.25 11.22
CA ILE A 278 -17.02 -5.56 11.82
C ILE A 278 -15.94 -6.33 11.04
N GLU A 279 -15.75 -6.02 9.76
CA GLU A 279 -14.72 -6.63 8.92
C GLU A 279 -13.31 -6.30 9.43
N ASN A 280 -13.13 -5.11 10.02
CA ASN A 280 -11.87 -4.77 10.68
C ASN A 280 -11.65 -5.63 11.93
N LEU A 281 -12.71 -5.92 12.69
CA LEU A 281 -12.62 -6.77 13.89
C LEU A 281 -12.29 -8.22 13.51
N TRP A 282 -12.79 -8.72 12.38
CA TRP A 282 -12.46 -10.05 11.90
C TRP A 282 -11.00 -10.20 11.47
N VAL A 283 -10.34 -9.12 11.04
CA VAL A 283 -8.91 -9.13 10.74
C VAL A 283 -8.05 -9.18 12.01
N ASP A 284 -8.54 -8.62 13.12
CA ASP A 284 -7.84 -8.59 14.40
C ASP A 284 -8.00 -9.88 15.24
N LEU A 285 -8.98 -10.73 14.91
CA LEU A 285 -9.29 -11.99 15.61
C LEU A 285 -8.37 -13.15 15.18
#